data_AF-C1F1Z9-F1
#
_entry.id   AF-C1F1Z9-F1
#
_cell.length_a   1.000
_cell.length_b   1.000
_cell.length_c   1.000
_cell.angle_alpha   90.00
_cell.angle_beta   90.00
_cell.angle_gamma   90.00
#
_symmetry.space_group_name_H-M   'P 1'
#
loop_
_entity.id
_entity.type
_entity.pdbx_description
1 polymer ?
#
loop_
_entity_poly.entity_id
_entity_poly.type
_entity_poly.pdbx_seq_one_letter_code
_entity_poly.pdbx_strand_id
1 'polypeptide(L)'
;MQNATTSVSGVCWSCGQTLEGSAALCAACGKVQPVISEGGEQPDYFRVFGLPRKLALDTAALERSFYRLSRKLHPDVYARASAEEQQWSLDQTSLLNDAYRTLKNPVARTEYLLKLEGKPIASEEQQAQSGVQPGATKEARVPADMLEEVFELNMQLEEMRMNRKMGEDDPALRGDLEKARAQFEAQLAAVDEDLKTLWQQWDAAIDADASATAEPVKDKMFSLLDRRRYIRNLVRDVNDALGA
;
A
#
# COMPACT_ATOMS: atom_id res chain seq x y z
N MET A 1 -4.15 4.46 -29.06
CA MET A 1 -5.61 4.61 -29.16
C MET A 1 -6.09 5.12 -27.80
N GLN A 2 -6.58 6.36 -27.76
CA GLN A 2 -7.41 7.00 -26.71
C GLN A 2 -7.09 6.68 -25.23
N ASN A 3 -6.25 7.50 -24.58
CA ASN A 3 -6.39 7.74 -23.14
C ASN A 3 -7.61 8.64 -22.95
N ALA A 4 -8.78 8.03 -22.90
CA ALA A 4 -9.95 8.70 -22.36
C ALA A 4 -9.75 8.75 -20.85
N THR A 5 -9.60 9.94 -20.28
CA THR A 5 -10.14 10.23 -18.96
C THR A 5 -11.63 9.95 -19.07
N THR A 6 -12.03 8.68 -18.90
CA THR A 6 -13.43 8.30 -18.99
C THR A 6 -14.11 8.85 -17.75
N SER A 7 -14.51 10.11 -17.85
CA SER A 7 -15.43 10.79 -16.96
C SER A 7 -16.79 10.12 -17.15
N VAL A 8 -16.97 8.97 -16.52
CA VAL A 8 -18.30 8.38 -16.38
C VAL A 8 -19.12 9.34 -15.53
N SER A 9 -20.05 9.99 -16.21
CA SER A 9 -20.94 10.98 -15.64
C SER A 9 -22.09 10.25 -14.99
N GLY A 10 -21.98 9.94 -13.70
CA GLY A 10 -23.13 9.50 -12.90
C GLY A 10 -24.09 10.68 -12.69
N VAL A 11 -25.39 10.41 -12.49
CA VAL A 11 -26.36 11.43 -12.05
C VAL A 11 -26.75 11.16 -10.61
N CYS A 12 -26.99 12.23 -9.85
CA CYS A 12 -27.45 12.09 -8.47
C CYS A 12 -28.83 11.43 -8.44
N TRP A 13 -28.97 10.35 -7.67
CA TRP A 13 -30.24 9.61 -7.53
C TRP A 13 -31.37 10.47 -6.97
N SER A 14 -31.05 11.53 -6.22
CA SER A 14 -32.03 12.38 -5.54
C SER A 14 -32.41 13.62 -6.34
N CYS A 15 -31.44 14.37 -6.89
CA CYS A 15 -31.71 15.64 -7.57
C CYS A 15 -31.45 15.64 -9.07
N GLY A 16 -30.94 14.54 -9.63
CA GLY A 16 -30.64 14.42 -11.07
C GLY A 16 -29.42 15.20 -11.56
N GLN A 17 -28.74 15.95 -10.71
CA GLN A 17 -27.55 16.70 -11.09
C GLN A 17 -26.39 15.75 -11.46
N THR A 18 -25.67 16.08 -12.53
CA THR A 18 -24.46 15.37 -12.94
C THR A 18 -23.43 15.39 -11.82
N LEU A 19 -22.90 14.22 -11.48
CA LEU A 19 -21.82 14.02 -10.53
C LEU A 19 -20.50 13.95 -11.29
N GLU A 20 -19.49 14.62 -10.75
CA GLU A 20 -18.11 14.45 -11.21
C GLU A 20 -17.54 13.18 -10.57
N GLY A 21 -17.48 12.09 -11.35
CA GLY A 21 -16.88 10.82 -10.94
C GLY A 21 -17.58 10.12 -9.78
N SER A 22 -16.81 9.44 -8.93
CA SER A 22 -17.27 8.62 -7.80
C SER A 22 -17.55 9.45 -6.55
N ALA A 23 -18.29 10.56 -6.68
CA ALA A 23 -18.57 11.48 -5.58
C ALA A 23 -19.43 10.81 -4.49
N ALA A 24 -18.89 10.67 -3.27
CA ALA A 24 -19.59 10.05 -2.15
C ALA A 24 -20.82 10.86 -1.66
N LEU A 25 -20.84 12.17 -1.92
CA LEU A 25 -21.92 13.09 -1.59
C LEU A 25 -22.21 13.96 -2.80
N CYS A 26 -23.48 14.20 -3.09
CA CYS A 26 -23.87 15.18 -4.10
C CYS A 26 -23.51 16.60 -3.64
N ALA A 27 -22.77 17.35 -4.46
CA ALA A 27 -22.41 18.74 -4.13
C ALA A 27 -23.62 19.69 -4.10
N ALA A 28 -24.71 19.34 -4.79
CA ALA A 28 -25.88 20.19 -4.92
C ALA A 28 -26.91 19.97 -3.81
N CYS A 29 -27.30 18.71 -3.57
CA CYS A 29 -28.32 18.39 -2.56
C CYS A 29 -27.76 17.77 -1.27
N GLY A 30 -26.46 17.49 -1.20
CA GLY A 30 -25.81 16.91 -0.03
C GLY A 30 -26.11 15.44 0.24
N LYS A 31 -26.93 14.79 -0.59
CA LYS A 31 -27.33 13.39 -0.40
C LYS A 31 -26.15 12.43 -0.62
N VAL A 32 -26.06 11.40 0.23
CA VAL A 32 -25.10 10.30 0.06
C VAL A 32 -25.39 9.57 -1.24
N GLN A 33 -24.34 9.25 -1.99
CA GLN A 33 -24.46 8.55 -3.27
C GLN A 33 -24.07 7.08 -3.10
N PRO A 34 -24.71 6.16 -3.83
CA PRO A 34 -24.30 4.76 -3.85
C PRO A 34 -22.84 4.64 -4.32
N VAL A 35 -22.14 3.62 -3.82
CA VAL A 35 -20.84 3.24 -4.37
C VAL A 35 -21.08 2.63 -5.76
N ILE A 36 -20.65 3.34 -6.80
CA ILE A 36 -20.77 2.85 -8.19
C ILE A 36 -19.50 2.08 -8.53
N SER A 37 -19.64 0.78 -8.76
CA SER A 37 -18.58 -0.09 -9.27
C SER A 37 -18.75 -0.24 -10.78
N GLU A 38 -17.84 0.32 -11.57
CA GLU A 38 -17.83 0.15 -13.02
C GLU A 38 -17.21 -1.20 -13.37
N GLY A 39 -17.84 -1.97 -14.26
CA GLY A 39 -17.28 -3.26 -14.72
C GLY A 39 -17.10 -4.33 -13.63
N GLY A 40 -17.70 -4.15 -12.44
CA GLY A 40 -17.52 -5.05 -11.30
C GLY A 40 -16.29 -4.75 -10.44
N GLU A 41 -15.54 -3.68 -10.74
CA GLU A 41 -14.35 -3.28 -9.96
C GLU A 41 -14.69 -2.18 -8.95
N GLN A 42 -14.03 -2.23 -7.78
CA GLN A 42 -14.18 -1.19 -6.76
C GLN A 42 -13.67 0.17 -7.26
N PRO A 43 -14.22 1.29 -6.75
CA PRO A 43 -13.75 2.61 -7.13
C PRO A 43 -12.27 2.82 -6.83
N ASP A 44 -11.60 3.52 -7.72
CA ASP A 44 -10.22 3.97 -7.54
C ASP A 44 -10.10 4.88 -6.31
N TYR A 45 -9.24 4.52 -5.35
CA TYR A 45 -9.03 5.24 -4.10
C TYR A 45 -8.51 6.66 -4.32
N PHE A 46 -7.75 6.92 -5.39
CA PHE A 46 -7.36 8.30 -5.73
C PHE A 46 -8.59 9.14 -6.07
N ARG A 47 -9.58 8.56 -6.78
CA ARG A 47 -10.83 9.25 -7.14
C ARG A 47 -11.72 9.53 -5.94
N VAL A 48 -11.70 8.69 -4.89
CA VAL A 48 -12.43 8.94 -3.62
C VAL A 48 -12.05 10.30 -3.02
N PHE A 49 -10.79 10.70 -3.14
CA PHE A 49 -10.29 11.99 -2.66
C PHE A 49 -10.18 13.07 -3.74
N GLY A 50 -10.59 12.78 -4.98
CA GLY A 50 -10.42 13.69 -6.11
C GLY A 50 -8.95 13.97 -6.43
N LEU A 51 -8.06 13.02 -6.16
CA LEU A 51 -6.62 13.14 -6.39
C LEU A 51 -6.24 12.51 -7.72
N PRO A 52 -5.22 13.05 -8.42
CA PRO A 52 -4.57 12.33 -9.51
C PRO A 52 -3.85 11.09 -8.97
N ARG A 53 -3.55 10.12 -9.83
CA ARG A 53 -2.78 8.89 -9.51
C ARG A 53 -1.28 9.19 -9.32
N LYS A 54 -0.97 10.12 -8.41
CA LYS A 54 0.38 10.53 -8.04
C LYS A 54 0.81 9.88 -6.73
N LEU A 55 2.12 9.63 -6.61
CA LEU A 55 2.72 8.97 -5.46
C LEU A 55 3.31 9.94 -4.44
N ALA A 56 3.70 11.16 -4.83
CA ALA A 56 4.09 12.22 -3.91
C ALA A 56 2.84 12.95 -3.38
N LEU A 57 2.15 12.33 -2.41
CA LEU A 57 0.97 12.92 -1.78
C LEU A 57 1.32 13.72 -0.51
N ASP A 58 0.67 14.88 -0.34
CA ASP A 58 0.57 15.57 0.95
C ASP A 58 -0.36 14.76 1.88
N THR A 59 0.25 13.98 2.78
CA THR A 59 -0.48 13.13 3.73
C THR A 59 -1.29 13.94 4.74
N ALA A 60 -0.87 15.17 5.06
CA ALA A 60 -1.63 16.05 5.94
C ALA A 60 -2.89 16.59 5.24
N ALA A 61 -2.80 16.92 3.95
CA ALA A 61 -3.99 17.27 3.14
C ALA A 61 -4.94 16.09 2.97
N LEU A 62 -4.41 14.89 2.77
CA LEU A 62 -5.19 13.65 2.71
C LEU A 62 -5.96 13.42 4.02
N GLU A 63 -5.27 13.54 5.16
CA GLU A 63 -5.87 13.36 6.49
C GLU A 63 -6.95 14.40 6.80
N ARG A 64 -6.73 15.68 6.46
CA ARG A 64 -7.77 16.72 6.56
C ARG A 64 -9.00 16.39 5.72
N SER A 65 -8.79 15.90 4.49
CA SER A 65 -9.88 15.50 3.60
C SER A 65 -10.64 14.29 4.14
N PHE A 66 -9.93 13.30 4.68
CA PHE A 66 -10.50 12.14 5.35
C PHE A 66 -11.44 12.56 6.49
N TYR A 67 -10.95 13.31 7.48
CA TYR A 67 -11.78 13.75 8.61
C TYR A 67 -12.97 14.63 8.20
N ARG A 68 -12.83 15.43 7.14
CA ARG A 68 -13.95 16.20 6.59
C ARG A 68 -15.03 15.29 5.99
N LEU A 69 -14.64 14.26 5.24
CA LEU A 69 -15.58 13.33 4.62
C LEU A 69 -16.19 12.36 5.65
N SER A 70 -15.39 11.80 6.57
CA SER A 70 -15.88 10.88 7.62
C SER A 70 -16.98 11.51 8.45
N ARG A 71 -16.85 12.79 8.83
CA ARG A 71 -17.91 13.50 9.58
C ARG A 71 -19.22 13.64 8.82
N LYS A 72 -19.17 13.71 7.48
CA LYS A 72 -20.36 13.84 6.65
C LYS A 72 -20.97 12.49 6.32
N LEU A 73 -20.16 11.45 6.21
CA LEU A 73 -20.57 10.10 5.81
C LEU A 73 -20.90 9.19 7.00
N HIS A 74 -20.55 9.57 8.23
CA HIS A 74 -20.70 8.72 9.42
C HIS A 74 -22.12 8.15 9.55
N PRO A 75 -22.29 6.84 9.82
CA PRO A 75 -23.60 6.19 9.92
C PRO A 75 -24.58 6.87 10.88
N ASP A 76 -24.09 7.42 12.00
CA ASP A 76 -24.92 8.17 12.96
C ASP A 76 -25.66 9.37 12.33
N VAL A 77 -25.08 10.02 11.31
CA VAL A 77 -25.72 11.13 10.60
C VAL A 77 -26.95 10.64 9.82
N TYR A 78 -26.96 9.37 9.41
CA TYR A 78 -27.99 8.74 8.60
C TYR A 78 -28.93 7.84 9.40
N ALA A 79 -28.83 7.77 10.73
CA ALA A 79 -29.62 6.87 11.57
C ALA A 79 -31.16 7.02 11.43
N ARG A 80 -31.64 8.16 10.91
CA ARG A 80 -33.06 8.43 10.61
C ARG A 80 -33.36 8.56 9.11
N ALA A 81 -32.39 8.30 8.24
CA ALA A 81 -32.55 8.32 6.79
C ALA A 81 -33.23 7.03 6.29
N SER A 82 -33.49 6.92 4.98
CA SER A 82 -34.02 5.68 4.41
C SER A 82 -33.03 4.51 4.58
N ALA A 83 -33.51 3.28 4.44
CA ALA A 83 -32.66 2.09 4.55
C ALA A 83 -31.54 2.11 3.50
N GLU A 84 -31.83 2.59 2.28
CA GLU A 84 -30.85 2.73 1.21
C GLU A 84 -29.78 3.77 1.57
N GLU A 85 -30.16 4.94 2.09
CA GLU A 85 -29.21 5.98 2.50
C GLU A 85 -28.33 5.51 3.66
N GLN A 86 -28.88 4.76 4.62
CA GLN A 86 -28.11 4.15 5.70
C GLN A 86 -27.07 3.17 5.17
N GLN A 87 -27.46 2.30 4.23
CA GLN A 87 -26.54 1.34 3.60
C GLN A 87 -25.46 2.07 2.80
N TRP A 88 -25.81 3.06 1.98
CA TRP A 88 -24.83 3.82 1.20
C TRP A 88 -23.86 4.60 2.08
N SER A 89 -24.32 5.14 3.21
CA SER A 89 -23.45 5.77 4.22
C SER A 89 -22.44 4.77 4.79
N LEU A 90 -22.87 3.55 5.12
CA LEU A 90 -21.99 2.50 5.60
C LEU A 90 -20.94 2.11 4.55
N ASP A 91 -21.38 1.84 3.32
CA ASP A 91 -20.51 1.44 2.21
C ASP A 91 -19.48 2.52 1.87
N GLN A 92 -19.91 3.78 1.77
CA GLN A 92 -19.02 4.91 1.50
C GLN A 92 -18.04 5.16 2.65
N THR A 93 -18.46 4.94 3.91
CA THR A 93 -17.55 5.05 5.06
C THR A 93 -16.48 3.96 5.02
N SER A 94 -16.85 2.72 4.67
CA SER A 94 -15.88 1.63 4.51
C SER A 94 -14.88 1.95 3.40
N LEU A 95 -15.37 2.32 2.22
CA LEU A 95 -14.53 2.70 1.08
C LEU A 95 -13.58 3.86 1.42
N LEU A 96 -14.08 4.89 2.12
CA LEU A 96 -13.26 6.03 2.55
C LEU A 96 -12.15 5.60 3.51
N ASN A 97 -12.44 4.70 4.45
CA ASN A 97 -11.45 4.19 5.40
C ASN A 97 -10.35 3.39 4.69
N ASP A 98 -10.74 2.51 3.77
CA ASP A 98 -9.78 1.69 3.02
C ASP A 98 -8.91 2.57 2.11
N ALA A 99 -9.53 3.48 1.36
CA ALA A 99 -8.82 4.46 0.54
C ALA A 99 -7.83 5.29 1.37
N TYR A 100 -8.25 5.76 2.55
CA TYR A 100 -7.37 6.52 3.44
C TYR A 100 -6.19 5.69 3.95
N ARG A 101 -6.42 4.48 4.45
CA ARG A 101 -5.37 3.59 4.97
C ARG A 101 -4.35 3.27 3.88
N THR A 102 -4.82 2.91 2.69
CA THR A 102 -3.96 2.57 1.56
C THR A 102 -3.17 3.78 1.08
N LEU A 103 -3.80 4.94 0.87
CA LEU A 103 -3.11 6.12 0.33
C LEU A 103 -2.20 6.82 1.35
N LYS A 104 -2.47 6.69 2.65
CA LYS A 104 -1.62 7.25 3.72
C LYS A 104 -0.31 6.50 3.86
N ASN A 105 -0.32 5.18 3.72
CA ASN A 105 0.90 4.37 3.79
C ASN A 105 1.65 4.43 2.44
N PRO A 106 2.92 4.89 2.41
CA PRO A 106 3.66 5.06 1.16
C PRO A 106 3.86 3.75 0.37
N VAL A 107 4.11 2.65 1.08
CA VAL A 107 4.32 1.32 0.49
C VAL A 107 3.02 0.80 -0.09
N ALA A 108 1.94 0.80 0.71
CA ALA A 108 0.63 0.34 0.27
C ALA A 108 0.09 1.19 -0.89
N ARG A 109 0.34 2.51 -0.88
CA ARG A 109 0.00 3.40 -1.99
C ARG A 109 0.73 3.02 -3.28
N THR A 110 2.01 2.68 -3.19
CA THR A 110 2.80 2.28 -4.35
C THR A 110 2.33 0.93 -4.89
N GLU A 111 2.10 -0.06 -4.01
CA GLU A 111 1.53 -1.37 -4.37
C GLU A 111 0.15 -1.22 -5.02
N TYR A 112 -0.70 -0.35 -4.48
CA TYR A 112 -2.03 -0.08 -5.01
C TYR A 112 -1.97 0.56 -6.40
N LEU A 113 -1.09 1.54 -6.62
CA LEU A 113 -0.90 2.10 -7.95
C LEU A 113 -0.44 1.03 -8.94
N LEU A 114 0.56 0.22 -8.59
CA LEU A 114 1.05 -0.84 -9.47
C LEU A 114 -0.06 -1.84 -9.82
N LYS A 115 -0.95 -2.15 -8.87
CA LYS A 115 -2.16 -2.95 -9.14
C LYS A 115 -3.08 -2.29 -10.18
N LEU A 116 -3.37 -0.98 -10.06
CA LEU A 116 -4.16 -0.24 -11.04
C LEU A 116 -3.51 -0.23 -12.43
N GLU A 117 -2.18 -0.28 -12.47
CA GLU A 117 -1.37 -0.30 -13.69
C GLU A 117 -1.13 -1.72 -14.24
N GLY A 118 -1.84 -2.74 -13.73
CA GLY A 118 -1.77 -4.11 -14.22
C GLY A 118 -0.56 -4.92 -13.74
N LYS A 119 0.18 -4.42 -12.74
CA LYS A 119 1.32 -5.11 -12.09
C LYS A 119 1.02 -5.37 -10.61
N PRO A 120 0.08 -6.26 -10.27
CA PRO A 120 -0.22 -6.55 -8.88
C PRO A 120 1.00 -7.17 -8.20
N ILE A 121 1.37 -6.63 -7.04
CA ILE A 121 2.32 -7.26 -6.13
C ILE A 121 1.53 -8.24 -5.26
N ALA A 122 2.05 -9.45 -5.07
CA ALA A 122 1.43 -10.44 -4.18
C ALA A 122 1.25 -9.83 -2.79
N SER A 123 0.08 -9.96 -2.18
CA SER A 123 -0.11 -9.57 -0.78
C SER A 123 0.59 -10.57 0.16
N GLU A 124 0.86 -10.16 1.40
CA GLU A 124 1.43 -11.04 2.44
C GLU A 124 0.51 -12.26 2.69
N GLU A 125 -0.81 -12.07 2.63
CA GLU A 125 -1.83 -13.11 2.77
C GLU A 125 -1.81 -14.13 1.62
N GLN A 126 -1.61 -13.66 0.38
CA GLN A 126 -1.47 -14.53 -0.79
C GLN A 126 -0.20 -15.38 -0.73
N GLN A 127 0.85 -14.90 -0.07
CA GLN A 127 2.07 -15.69 0.16
C GLN A 127 1.87 -16.72 1.28
N ALA A 128 1.22 -16.35 2.39
CA ALA A 128 0.90 -17.27 3.47
C ALA A 128 0.00 -18.44 3.01
N GLN A 129 -0.94 -18.18 2.10
CA GLN A 129 -1.82 -19.22 1.52
C GLN A 129 -1.15 -20.05 0.42
N SER A 130 -0.06 -19.54 -0.19
CA SER A 130 0.66 -20.27 -1.24
C SER A 130 1.47 -21.47 -0.73
N GLY A 131 1.42 -21.78 0.58
CA GLY A 131 2.10 -22.96 1.15
C GLY A 131 3.62 -22.90 1.03
N VAL A 132 4.14 -21.73 0.68
CA VAL A 132 5.56 -21.43 0.59
C VAL A 132 6.06 -21.35 2.02
N GLN A 133 6.64 -22.46 2.49
CA GLN A 133 7.51 -22.44 3.66
C GLN A 133 8.50 -21.28 3.51
N PRO A 134 8.91 -20.59 4.60
CA PRO A 134 10.01 -19.64 4.53
C PRO A 134 11.24 -20.37 3.98
N GLY A 135 11.49 -20.24 2.67
CA GLY A 135 12.54 -20.97 1.95
C GLY A 135 12.16 -21.72 0.65
N ALA A 136 10.90 -21.85 0.20
CA ALA A 136 10.65 -22.61 -1.03
C ALA A 136 9.45 -22.20 -1.91
N THR A 137 9.79 -21.59 -3.06
CA THR A 137 9.02 -21.31 -4.32
C THR A 137 8.19 -20.01 -4.33
N LYS A 138 8.12 -19.15 -5.35
CA LYS A 138 8.84 -18.95 -6.62
C LYS A 138 9.74 -17.72 -6.45
N GLU A 139 11.05 -17.90 -6.63
CA GLU A 139 12.05 -16.82 -6.73
C GLU A 139 11.85 -15.62 -5.78
N ALA A 140 11.68 -15.84 -4.47
CA ALA A 140 12.38 -14.97 -3.53
C ALA A 140 13.88 -15.33 -3.66
N ARG A 141 14.45 -15.06 -4.84
CA ARG A 141 15.89 -15.11 -5.04
C ARG A 141 16.40 -14.04 -4.11
N VAL A 142 17.11 -14.47 -3.06
CA VAL A 142 17.94 -13.57 -2.28
C VAL A 142 18.64 -12.65 -3.29
N PRO A 143 18.45 -11.32 -3.21
CA PRO A 143 19.09 -10.41 -4.13
C PRO A 143 20.57 -10.78 -4.23
N ALA A 144 21.10 -10.92 -5.44
CA ALA A 144 22.44 -11.48 -5.64
C ALA A 144 23.52 -10.67 -4.90
N ASP A 145 23.26 -9.37 -4.71
CA ASP A 145 24.04 -8.41 -3.95
C ASP A 145 23.89 -8.52 -2.42
N MET A 146 23.09 -9.48 -1.92
CA MET A 146 22.83 -9.71 -0.49
C MET A 146 23.11 -11.15 -0.06
N LEU A 147 23.61 -12.00 -0.96
CA LEU A 147 23.77 -13.43 -0.70
C LEU A 147 24.70 -13.72 0.48
N GLU A 148 25.79 -12.97 0.58
CA GLU A 148 26.81 -13.15 1.61
C GLU A 148 26.28 -12.75 2.98
N GLU A 149 25.69 -11.56 3.09
CA GLU A 149 25.17 -11.04 4.37
C GLU A 149 23.99 -11.86 4.88
N VAL A 150 23.14 -12.37 3.98
CA VAL A 150 22.02 -13.25 4.34
C VAL A 150 22.53 -14.62 4.79
N PHE A 151 23.58 -15.15 4.15
CA PHE A 151 24.18 -16.41 4.57
C PHE A 151 24.79 -16.29 5.98
N GLU A 152 25.58 -15.25 6.21
CA GLU A 152 26.15 -14.90 7.52
C GLU A 152 25.04 -14.79 8.58
N LEU A 153 23.98 -14.02 8.30
CA LEU A 153 22.86 -13.87 9.22
C LEU A 153 22.19 -15.20 9.54
N ASN A 154 21.91 -16.03 8.54
CA ASN A 154 21.25 -17.32 8.76
C ASN A 154 22.08 -18.24 9.66
N MET A 155 23.41 -18.20 9.53
CA MET A 155 24.31 -18.94 10.41
C MET A 155 24.22 -18.42 11.85
N GLN A 156 24.28 -17.11 12.06
CA GLN A 156 24.16 -16.48 13.38
C GLN A 156 22.78 -16.76 14.03
N LEU A 157 21.70 -16.73 13.25
CA LEU A 157 20.35 -17.03 13.74
C LEU A 157 20.22 -18.49 14.17
N GLU A 158 20.81 -19.44 13.44
CA GLU A 158 20.78 -20.84 13.82
C GLU A 158 21.65 -21.11 15.06
N GLU A 159 22.80 -20.46 15.16
CA GLU A 159 23.63 -20.50 16.37
C GLU A 159 22.87 -19.96 17.59
N MET A 160 22.19 -18.82 17.45
CA MET A 160 21.38 -18.23 18.53
C MET A 160 20.24 -19.17 18.97
N ARG A 161 19.60 -19.87 18.02
CA ARG A 161 18.58 -20.88 18.31
C ARG A 161 19.15 -22.07 19.08
N MET A 162 20.35 -22.51 18.75
CA MET A 162 21.02 -23.61 19.45
C MET A 162 21.44 -23.21 20.86
N ASN A 163 22.06 -22.04 21.04
CA ASN A 163 22.44 -21.51 22.36
C ASN A 163 21.21 -21.42 23.27
N ARG A 164 20.09 -20.91 22.75
CA ARG A 164 18.83 -20.82 23.49
C ARG A 164 18.27 -22.19 23.91
N LYS A 165 18.39 -23.23 23.08
CA LYS A 165 17.97 -24.61 23.42
C LYS A 165 18.85 -25.22 24.51
N MET A 166 20.13 -24.87 24.54
CA MET A 166 21.09 -25.33 25.54
C MET A 166 21.05 -24.51 26.84
N GLY A 167 20.28 -23.42 26.89
CA GLY A 167 20.23 -22.50 28.03
C GLY A 167 21.49 -21.64 28.14
N GLU A 168 22.25 -21.51 27.05
CA GLU A 168 23.44 -20.67 26.93
C GLU A 168 23.04 -19.29 26.38
N ASP A 169 23.75 -18.25 26.82
CA ASP A 169 23.62 -16.90 26.30
C ASP A 169 25.00 -16.42 25.85
N ASP A 170 25.09 -15.94 24.62
CA ASP A 170 26.31 -15.41 24.04
C ASP A 170 26.12 -13.91 23.75
N PRO A 171 26.65 -13.02 24.63
CA PRO A 171 26.56 -11.58 24.44
C PRO A 171 27.24 -11.09 23.15
N ALA A 172 28.27 -11.78 22.65
CA ALA A 172 28.96 -11.39 21.42
C ALA A 172 28.06 -11.66 20.21
N LEU A 173 27.49 -12.87 20.13
CA LEU A 173 26.52 -13.24 19.09
C LEU A 173 25.31 -12.30 19.09
N ARG A 174 24.80 -11.96 20.27
CA ARG A 174 23.71 -10.97 20.42
C ARG A 174 24.10 -9.61 19.84
N GLY A 175 25.31 -9.14 20.14
CA GLY A 175 25.84 -7.89 19.61
C GLY A 175 26.03 -7.92 18.09
N ASP A 176 26.40 -9.05 17.52
CA ASP A 176 26.53 -9.20 16.06
C ASP A 176 25.17 -9.23 15.36
N LEU A 177 24.15 -9.89 15.94
CA LEU A 177 22.78 -9.82 15.46
C LEU A 177 22.20 -8.40 15.54
N GLU A 178 22.52 -7.62 16.58
CA GLU A 178 22.13 -6.22 16.67
C GLU A 178 22.77 -5.35 15.56
N LYS A 179 24.04 -5.60 15.22
CA LYS A 179 24.71 -4.94 14.09
C LYS A 179 24.06 -5.33 12.76
N ALA A 180 23.78 -6.62 12.56
CA ALA A 180 23.12 -7.11 11.35
C ALA A 180 21.73 -6.46 11.19
N ARG A 181 20.95 -6.38 12.27
CA ARG A 181 19.67 -5.65 12.29
C ARG A 181 19.84 -4.21 11.83
N ALA A 182 20.78 -3.46 12.43
CA ALA A 182 21.02 -2.07 12.08
C ALA A 182 21.43 -1.90 10.60
N GLN A 183 22.21 -2.83 10.06
CA GLN A 183 22.57 -2.85 8.64
C GLN A 183 21.34 -3.05 7.74
N PHE A 184 20.48 -4.04 8.03
CA PHE A 184 19.28 -4.27 7.24
C PHE A 184 18.25 -3.13 7.37
N GLU A 185 18.13 -2.50 8.54
CA GLU A 185 17.32 -1.30 8.73
C GLU A 185 17.84 -0.12 7.89
N ALA A 186 19.16 0.07 7.81
CA ALA A 186 19.76 1.08 6.94
C ALA A 186 19.51 0.78 5.45
N GLN A 187 19.59 -0.48 5.03
CA GLN A 187 19.24 -0.89 3.67
C GLN A 187 17.75 -0.65 3.37
N LEU A 188 16.87 -0.91 4.34
CA LEU A 188 15.43 -0.64 4.21
C LEU A 188 15.16 0.85 4.00
N ALA A 189 15.84 1.71 4.77
CA ALA A 189 15.75 3.15 4.62
C ALA A 189 16.27 3.62 3.25
N ALA A 190 17.36 3.04 2.75
CA ALA A 190 17.88 3.35 1.41
C ALA A 190 16.87 3.00 0.31
N VAL A 191 16.24 1.82 0.39
CA VAL A 191 15.17 1.42 -0.55
C VAL A 191 13.98 2.38 -0.48
N ASP A 192 13.62 2.86 0.71
CA ASP A 192 12.54 3.85 0.87
C ASP A 192 12.89 5.21 0.22
N GLU A 193 14.15 5.64 0.24
CA GLU A 193 14.61 6.84 -0.49
C GLU A 193 14.63 6.63 -2.01
N ASP A 194 15.04 5.45 -2.49
CA ASP A 194 15.00 5.12 -3.91
C ASP A 194 13.55 5.10 -4.44
N LEU A 195 12.61 4.58 -3.66
CA LEU A 195 11.18 4.64 -3.98
C LEU A 195 10.70 6.09 -4.10
N LYS A 196 11.08 6.99 -3.20
CA LYS A 196 10.73 8.42 -3.30
C LYS A 196 11.24 9.06 -4.59
N THR A 197 12.44 8.68 -5.04
CA THR A 197 12.99 9.16 -6.31
C THR A 197 12.16 8.66 -7.49
N LEU A 198 11.73 7.39 -7.49
CA LEU A 198 10.85 6.85 -8.52
C LEU A 198 9.46 7.47 -8.49
N TRP A 199 8.94 7.83 -7.32
CA TRP A 199 7.66 8.55 -7.20
C TRP A 199 7.71 9.89 -7.92
N GLN A 200 8.80 10.65 -7.79
CA GLN A 200 8.96 11.92 -8.50
C GLN A 200 9.00 11.72 -10.02
N GLN A 201 9.67 10.66 -10.49
CA GLN A 201 9.71 10.32 -11.92
C GLN A 201 8.32 9.93 -12.45
N TRP A 202 7.57 9.13 -11.68
CA TRP A 202 6.19 8.77 -12.01
C TRP A 202 5.29 10.01 -12.06
N ASP A 203 5.35 10.87 -11.04
CA ASP A 203 4.52 12.06 -10.95
C ASP A 203 4.82 13.06 -12.07
N ALA A 204 6.09 13.20 -12.45
CA ALA A 204 6.49 14.00 -13.61
C ALA A 204 5.95 13.41 -14.93
N ALA A 205 5.92 12.08 -15.07
CA ALA A 205 5.31 11.42 -16.24
C ALA A 205 3.79 11.63 -16.27
N ILE A 206 3.11 11.63 -15.12
CA ILE A 206 1.68 11.96 -15.01
C ILE A 206 1.44 13.42 -15.44
N ASP A 207 2.26 14.36 -14.98
CA ASP A 207 2.15 15.78 -15.36
C ASP A 207 2.41 16.03 -16.86
N ALA A 208 3.24 15.19 -17.49
CA ALA A 208 3.51 15.24 -18.92
C ALA A 208 2.51 14.43 -19.78
N ASP A 209 1.45 13.85 -19.19
CA ASP A 209 0.52 12.91 -19.84
C ASP A 209 1.24 11.73 -20.55
N ALA A 210 2.36 11.29 -19.97
CA ALA A 210 3.26 10.28 -20.50
C ALA A 210 3.33 9.02 -19.61
N SER A 211 2.31 8.76 -18.79
CA SER A 211 2.26 7.60 -17.90
C SER A 211 2.41 6.25 -18.63
N ALA A 212 1.92 6.17 -19.87
CA ALA A 212 2.04 4.98 -20.72
C ALA A 212 3.49 4.62 -21.07
N THR A 213 4.43 5.57 -21.03
CA THR A 213 5.86 5.33 -21.30
C THR A 213 6.68 5.15 -20.02
N ALA A 214 6.07 5.30 -18.84
CA ALA A 214 6.71 5.14 -17.54
C ALA A 214 6.82 3.66 -17.08
N GLU A 215 6.66 2.70 -18.00
CA GLU A 215 6.85 1.26 -17.73
C GLU A 215 8.18 0.95 -17.00
N PRO A 216 9.33 1.53 -17.38
CA PRO A 216 10.59 1.29 -16.67
C PRO A 216 10.58 1.79 -15.22
N VAL A 217 9.81 2.83 -14.92
CA VAL A 217 9.65 3.35 -13.54
C VAL A 217 8.82 2.37 -12.73
N LYS A 218 7.73 1.84 -13.30
CA LYS A 218 6.88 0.82 -12.67
C LYS A 218 7.65 -0.46 -12.36
N ASP A 219 8.46 -0.95 -13.30
CA ASP A 219 9.28 -2.14 -13.09
C ASP A 219 10.28 -1.95 -11.95
N LYS A 220 10.96 -0.80 -11.89
CA LYS A 220 11.87 -0.48 -10.80
C LYS A 220 11.15 -0.40 -9.45
N MET A 221 9.98 0.23 -9.39
CA MET A 221 9.17 0.28 -8.17
C MET A 221 8.78 -1.12 -7.69
N PHE A 222 8.37 -1.99 -8.61
CA PHE A 222 8.05 -3.39 -8.31
C PHE A 222 9.26 -4.12 -7.71
N SER A 223 10.42 -4.05 -8.36
CA SER A 223 11.64 -4.69 -7.85
C SER A 223 12.09 -4.17 -6.49
N LEU A 224 11.99 -2.85 -6.26
CA LEU A 224 12.32 -2.26 -4.96
C LEU A 224 11.33 -2.69 -3.86
N LEU A 225 10.04 -2.81 -4.15
CA LEU A 225 9.06 -3.27 -3.16
C LEU A 225 9.28 -4.73 -2.77
N ASP A 226 9.66 -5.59 -3.72
CA ASP A 226 10.01 -6.97 -3.44
C ASP A 226 11.29 -7.07 -2.59
N ARG A 227 12.34 -6.31 -2.95
CA ARG A 227 13.56 -6.17 -2.14
C ARG A 227 13.25 -5.66 -0.73
N ARG A 228 12.44 -4.61 -0.61
CA ARG A 228 12.02 -4.01 0.67
C ARG A 228 11.36 -5.05 1.56
N ARG A 229 10.47 -5.86 0.99
CA ARG A 229 9.77 -6.93 1.71
C ARG A 229 10.72 -7.99 2.21
N TYR A 230 11.65 -8.42 1.36
CA TYR A 230 12.67 -9.38 1.73
C TYR A 230 13.51 -8.90 2.92
N ILE A 231 14.05 -7.68 2.84
CA ILE A 231 14.83 -7.05 3.93
C ILE A 231 14.02 -6.95 5.23
N ARG A 232 12.75 -6.54 5.14
CA ARG A 232 11.87 -6.43 6.31
C ARG A 232 11.65 -7.77 7.02
N ASN A 233 11.55 -8.87 6.27
CA ASN A 233 11.44 -10.20 6.85
C ASN A 233 12.71 -10.58 7.60
N LEU A 234 13.90 -10.26 7.06
CA LEU A 234 15.16 -10.49 7.77
C LEU A 234 15.20 -9.70 9.08
N VAL A 235 14.86 -8.40 9.07
CA VAL A 235 14.79 -7.56 10.28
C VAL A 235 13.85 -8.17 11.32
N ARG A 236 12.68 -8.66 10.90
CA ARG A 236 11.73 -9.34 11.78
C ARG A 236 12.35 -10.61 12.38
N ASP A 237 12.95 -11.46 11.57
CA ASP A 237 13.54 -12.72 12.02
C ASP A 237 14.70 -12.47 13.02
N VAL A 238 15.46 -11.38 12.86
CA VAL A 238 16.46 -10.93 13.85
C VAL A 238 15.81 -10.46 15.16
N ASN A 239 14.75 -9.64 15.09
CA ASN A 239 14.04 -9.20 16.29
C ASN A 239 13.45 -10.38 17.07
N ASP A 240 12.86 -11.36 16.38
CA ASP A 240 12.32 -12.58 16.97
C ASP A 240 13.43 -13.40 17.69
N ALA A 241 14.62 -13.48 17.09
CA ALA A 241 15.77 -14.16 17.70
C ALA A 241 16.31 -13.42 18.94
N LEU A 242 16.34 -12.09 18.89
CA LEU A 242 16.73 -11.24 20.02
C LEU A 242 15.65 -11.20 21.12
N GLY A 243 14.40 -11.54 20.80
CA GLY A 243 13.26 -11.40 21.70
C GLY A 243 12.86 -9.93 21.93
N ALA A 244 13.04 -9.09 20.90
CA ALA A 244 12.75 -7.66 20.90
C ALA A 244 11.37 -7.34 20.32
#